data_AF-A0A920RWC9-F1
#
_entry.id   AF-A0A920RWC9-F1
#
_cell.length_a   1.000
_cell.length_b   1.000
_cell.length_c   1.000
_cell.angle_alpha   90.00
_cell.angle_beta   90.00
_cell.angle_gamma   90.00
#
_symmetry.space_group_name_H-M   'P 1'
#
loop_
_entity.id
_entity.type
_entity.pdbx_description
1 polymer ?
#
loop_
_entity_poly.entity_id
_entity_poly.type
_entity_poly.pdbx_seq_one_letter_code
_entity_poly.pdbx_strand_id
1 'polypeptide(L)' 'MPDADLEQTANAIIGAAYGSAGERCMAISAVIAVDTIAEPLKEILGQKIEALKIGPGNDLSNDMGPLITEKT' A
#
# COMPACT_ATOMS: atom_id res chain seq x y z
N MET A 1 1.30 14.14 8.28
CA MET A 1 1.66 15.43 8.89
C MET A 1 2.90 15.97 8.19
N PRO A 2 3.16 17.29 8.20
CA PRO A 2 4.28 17.89 7.44
C PRO A 2 5.67 17.43 7.88
N ASP A 3 5.80 16.90 9.10
CA ASP A 3 7.02 16.39 9.74
C ASP A 3 7.24 14.89 9.55
N ALA A 4 6.35 14.20 8.83
CA ALA A 4 6.46 12.76 8.62
C ALA A 4 7.66 12.40 7.74
N ASP A 5 8.40 11.36 8.12
CA ASP A 5 9.37 10.72 7.23
C ASP A 5 8.61 10.05 6.09
N LEU A 6 8.75 10.56 4.87
CA LEU A 6 7.91 10.15 3.74
C LEU A 6 8.19 8.71 3.30
N GLU A 7 9.43 8.27 3.36
CA GLU A 7 9.82 6.94 2.90
C GLU A 7 9.35 5.87 3.88
N GLN A 8 9.58 6.09 5.18
CA GLN A 8 9.05 5.24 6.23
C GLN A 8 7.52 5.21 6.21
N THR A 9 6.89 6.38 6.06
CA THR A 9 5.43 6.51 5.99
C THR A 9 4.87 5.74 4.80
N ALA A 10 5.46 5.88 3.62
CA ALA A 10 5.04 5.16 2.42
C ALA A 10 5.17 3.64 2.60
N ASN A 11 6.28 3.15 3.14
CA ASN A 11 6.46 1.72 3.43
C ASN A 11 5.40 1.18 4.40
N ALA A 12 5.08 1.94 5.45
CA ALA A 12 4.03 1.57 6.39
C ALA A 12 2.64 1.54 5.74
N ILE A 13 2.33 2.52 4.89
CA ILE A 13 1.07 2.58 4.14
C ILE A 13 0.92 1.39 3.22
N ILE A 14 1.96 1.03 2.46
CA ILE A 14 1.93 -0.12 1.54
C ILE A 14 1.61 -1.41 2.31
N GLY A 15 2.30 -1.65 3.42
CA GLY A 15 2.05 -2.84 4.25
C GLY A 15 0.63 -2.86 4.85
N ALA A 16 0.12 -1.70 5.28
CA ALA A 16 -1.20 -1.57 5.87
C ALA A 16 -2.34 -1.71 4.84
N ALA A 17 -2.16 -1.18 3.63
CA ALA A 17 -3.20 -1.18 2.59
C ALA A 17 -3.25 -2.49 1.80
N TYR A 18 -2.09 -3.05 1.43
CA TYR A 18 -2.01 -4.20 0.51
C TYR A 18 -1.75 -5.54 1.22
N GLY A 19 -1.53 -5.54 2.54
CA GLY A 19 -1.43 -6.76 3.33
C GLY A 19 -2.69 -7.63 3.21
N SER A 20 -2.53 -8.91 2.87
CA SER A 20 -3.65 -9.82 2.49
C SER A 20 -4.57 -9.22 1.42
N ALA A 21 -3.99 -8.59 0.40
CA ALA A 21 -4.73 -7.97 -0.70
C ALA A 21 -5.77 -6.91 -0.28
N GLY A 22 -5.59 -6.30 0.89
CA GLY A 22 -6.54 -5.33 1.45
C GLY A 22 -7.79 -5.97 2.08
N GLU A 23 -7.91 -7.30 2.07
CA GLU A 23 -9.01 -8.06 2.69
C GLU A 23 -8.80 -8.22 4.21
N ARG A 24 -8.38 -7.14 4.87
CA ARG A 24 -8.25 -7.03 6.33
C ARG A 24 -9.13 -5.90 6.82
N CYS A 25 -9.91 -6.11 7.88
CA CYS A 25 -10.78 -5.06 8.43
C CYS A 25 -10.03 -3.81 8.95
N MET A 26 -8.73 -3.95 9.21
CA MET A 26 -7.83 -2.86 9.59
C MET A 26 -6.97 -2.37 8.43
N ALA A 27 -7.23 -2.82 7.20
CA ALA A 27 -6.58 -2.26 6.03
C ALA A 27 -7.00 -0.79 5.89
N ILE A 28 -6.02 0.08 5.68
CA ILE A 28 -6.30 1.51 5.53
C ILE A 28 -6.85 1.76 4.13
N SER A 29 -8.00 2.43 4.05
CA SER A 29 -8.66 2.78 2.78
C SER A 29 -8.45 4.23 2.38
N ALA A 30 -7.91 5.06 3.27
CA ALA A 30 -7.66 6.47 3.04
C ALA A 30 -6.40 6.93 3.76
N VAL A 31 -5.67 7.85 3.12
CA VAL A 31 -4.52 8.56 3.69
C VAL A 31 -4.78 10.05 3.55
N ILE A 32 -4.72 10.79 4.65
CA ILE A 32 -4.85 12.24 4.66
C ILE A 32 -3.46 12.84 4.84
N ALA A 33 -2.89 13.35 3.74
CA ALA A 33 -1.68 14.15 3.77
C ALA A 33 -2.04 15.60 4.14
N VAL A 34 -1.18 16.23 4.94
CA VAL A 34 -1.41 17.59 5.46
C VAL A 34 -0.31 18.49 4.90
N ASP A 35 -0.70 19.63 4.34
CA ASP A 35 0.22 20.65 3.79
C ASP A 35 1.02 20.13 2.57
N THR A 36 2.26 20.60 2.40
CA THR A 36 3.14 20.39 1.24
C THR A 36 3.57 18.93 1.00
N ILE A 37 3.32 18.01 1.93
CA ILE A 37 3.77 16.61 1.78
C ILE A 37 2.87 15.77 0.86
N ALA A 38 1.71 16.26 0.45
CA ALA A 38 0.74 15.49 -0.35
C ALA A 38 1.34 14.95 -1.65
N GLU A 39 1.96 15.84 -2.44
CA GLU A 39 2.47 15.49 -3.77
C GLU A 39 3.70 14.58 -3.72
N PRO A 40 4.73 14.88 -2.89
CA PRO A 40 5.86 13.98 -2.71
C PRO A 40 5.44 12.59 -2.19
N LEU A 41 4.53 12.52 -1.21
CA LEU A 41 4.07 11.24 -0.66
C LEU A 41 3.31 10.44 -1.72
N LYS A 42 2.45 11.10 -2.51
CA LYS A 42 1.71 10.47 -3.60
C LYS A 42 2.65 9.88 -4.66
N GLU A 43 3.71 10.59 -5.03
CA GLU A 43 4.70 10.11 -6.00
C GLU A 43 5.41 8.85 -5.50
N ILE A 44 5.91 8.87 -4.26
CA ILE A 44 6.58 7.71 -3.64
C ILE A 44 5.62 6.52 -3.55
N LEU A 45 4.38 6.74 -3.13
CA LEU A 45 3.35 5.69 -3.07
C LEU A 45 3.08 5.11 -4.47
N GLY A 46 2.95 5.95 -5.49
CA GLY A 46 2.74 5.50 -6.88
C GLY A 46 3.85 4.55 -7.34
N GLN A 47 5.11 4.95 -7.16
CA GLN A 47 6.26 4.12 -7.52
C GLN A 47 6.27 2.77 -6.76
N LYS A 48 5.95 2.78 -5.47
CA LYS A 48 5.91 1.55 -4.65
C LYS A 48 4.76 0.63 -5.03
N ILE A 49 3.58 1.19 -5.33
CA ILE A 49 2.42 0.42 -5.78
C ILE A 49 2.73 -0.25 -7.13
N GLU A 50 3.32 0.48 -8.07
CA GLU A 50 3.72 -0.05 -9.38
C GLU A 50 4.77 -1.17 -9.28
N ALA A 51 5.60 -1.13 -8.23
CA ALA A 51 6.64 -2.14 -8.00
C ALA A 51 6.12 -3.44 -7.35
N LEU A 52 4.87 -3.48 -6.85
CA LEU A 52 4.31 -4.67 -6.19
C LEU A 52 4.20 -5.83 -7.17
N LYS A 53 4.75 -6.98 -6.78
CA LYS A 53 4.60 -8.25 -7.51
C LYS A 53 3.31 -8.93 -7.08
N ILE A 54 2.39 -9.04 -8.02
CA ILE A 54 1.07 -9.65 -7.79
C ILE A 54 1.03 -11.00 -8.49
N GLY A 55 0.64 -12.05 -7.76
CA GLY A 55 0.61 -13.39 -8.32
C GLY A 55 0.05 -14.45 -7.38
N PRO A 56 0.27 -15.74 -7.66
CA PRO A 56 -0.17 -16.83 -6.81
C PRO A 56 0.38 -16.73 -5.38
N GLY A 57 -0.47 -16.90 -4.37
CA GLY A 57 -0.08 -16.77 -2.96
C GLY A 57 0.83 -17.87 -2.40
N ASN A 58 1.09 -18.92 -3.19
CA ASN A 58 2.07 -19.97 -2.87
C ASN A 58 3.47 -19.67 -3.45
N ASP A 59 3.61 -18.62 -4.24
CA ASP A 59 4.90 -18.12 -4.72
C ASP A 59 5.37 -16.99 -3.80
N LEU A 60 6.41 -17.31 -3.01
CA LEU A 60 7.00 -16.40 -2.01
C LEU A 60 7.73 -15.20 -2.62
N SER A 61 7.87 -15.12 -3.95
CA SER A 61 8.43 -13.96 -4.62
C SER A 61 7.40 -12.86 -4.90
N ASN A 62 6.11 -13.14 -4.70
CA ASN A 62 5.04 -12.16 -4.83
C ASN A 62 4.80 -11.41 -3.52
N ASP A 63 4.52 -10.12 -3.64
CA ASP A 63 4.17 -9.23 -2.52
C ASP A 63 2.69 -9.35 -2.15
N MET A 64 1.83 -9.69 -3.13
CA MET A 64 0.38 -9.76 -2.93
C MET A 64 -0.26 -10.91 -3.71
N GLY A 65 -1.16 -11.63 -3.04
CA GLY A 65 -1.99 -12.70 -3.62
C GLY A 65 -3.26 -12.18 -4.31
N PRO A 66 -4.06 -13.07 -4.91
CA PRO A 66 -5.40 -12.73 -5.38
C PRO A 66 -6.37 -12.46 -4.22
N LEU A 67 -7.52 -11.87 -4.53
CA LEU A 67 -8.68 -11.85 -3.62
C LEU A 67 -9.19 -13.27 -3.36
N ILE A 68 -9.93 -13.45 -2.27
CA ILE A 68 -10.47 -14.75 -1.89
C ILE A 68 -11.53 -15.29 -2.87
N THR A 69 -12.33 -14.39 -3.47
CA THR A 69 -13.42 -14.73 -4.39
C THR A 69 -13.51 -13.75 -5.55
N GLU A 70 -14.13 -14.17 -6.66
CA GLU A 70 -14.33 -13.33 -7.85
C GLU A 70 -15.24 -12.11 -7.61
N LYS A 71 -16.20 -12.22 -6.67
CA LYS A 71 -17.12 -11.14 -6.33
C LYS A 71 -16.67 -10.41 -5.07
N THR A 72 -16.58 -9.09 -5.18
CA THR A 72 -16.49 -8.12 -4.08
C THR A 72 -17.77 -7.30 -4.04
#